data_AF-A0A841C822-F1
#
_entry.id   AF-A0A841C822-F1
#
_cell.length_a   1.000
_cell.length_b   1.000
_cell.length_c   1.000
_cell.angle_alpha   90.00
_cell.angle_beta   90.00
_cell.angle_gamma   90.00
#
_symmetry.space_group_name_H-M   'P 1'
#
loop_
_entity.id
_entity.type
_entity.pdbx_description
1 polymer ?
#
loop_
_entity_poly.entity_id
_entity_poly.type
_entity_poly.pdbx_seq_one_letter_code
_entity_poly.pdbx_strand_id
1 'polypeptide(L)'
;MIEKILLSGYTKRASKGVYSVVLDTDKEMISNLEEVAFVNGPTYLTVDGNGHLYTVSADGQGNGGTSAFTFDGSKATLLNNVFAPGASNCYVSFDSKRGLVYSANYHEGEVRVYKQLADGSLELADTVKHENHHGPKPEQKGPLCHYALITPDDYLAVCDLGNDSVFTYKVSEKGKLTFVAQYKSAPGSGNRHLEFSSDGKTAYLACELDSSVEVLNYYDGQFELVQKISTIPEEFTSYNGVAAIRLTSDNKFLYVSNRGHDSIAIYSITEEGKKLNLLDIIKTEGQIPRDFNLVGDENFILVGHQDSDNLTLFKRDFETGKLKLLQKNFYAPEITCVLPIK
;
A
#
# COMPACT_ATOMS: atom_id res chain seq x y z
N MET A 1 -16.40 17.75 10.26
CA MET A 1 -16.62 17.12 8.95
C MET A 1 -16.77 15.61 9.15
N ILE A 2 -17.51 14.93 8.27
CA ILE A 2 -17.65 13.48 8.26
C ILE A 2 -16.92 12.93 7.03
N GLU A 3 -15.90 12.12 7.26
CA GLU A 3 -15.14 11.42 6.20
C GLU A 3 -15.40 9.92 6.28
N LYS A 4 -15.65 9.29 5.13
CA LYS A 4 -15.76 7.83 5.05
C LYS A 4 -14.41 7.25 4.64
N ILE A 5 -14.04 6.14 5.25
CA ILE A 5 -12.79 5.43 5.00
C ILE A 5 -13.14 3.97 4.70
N LEU A 6 -12.67 3.47 3.57
CA LEU A 6 -12.79 2.06 3.20
C LEU A 6 -11.69 1.24 3.90
N LEU A 7 -12.07 0.04 4.32
CA LEU A 7 -11.20 -0.90 5.00
C LEU A 7 -11.33 -2.25 4.31
N SER A 8 -10.21 -2.95 4.15
CA SER A 8 -10.24 -4.31 3.64
C SER A 8 -9.07 -5.13 4.20
N GLY A 9 -9.12 -6.44 4.01
CA GLY A 9 -8.32 -7.35 4.81
C GLY A 9 -8.31 -8.79 4.30
N TYR A 10 -7.75 -9.67 5.12
CA TYR A 10 -7.99 -11.10 4.95
C TYR A 10 -9.43 -11.45 5.31
N THR A 11 -9.87 -12.64 4.88
CA THR A 11 -11.15 -13.26 5.26
C THR A 11 -10.91 -14.69 5.76
N LYS A 12 -9.88 -14.85 6.60
CA LYS A 12 -9.45 -16.16 7.11
C LYS A 12 -10.12 -16.50 8.44
N ARG A 13 -10.61 -15.50 9.17
CA ARG A 13 -11.27 -15.67 10.48
C ARG A 13 -12.69 -15.10 10.48
N ALA A 14 -12.82 -13.80 10.76
CA ALA A 14 -14.09 -13.14 11.06
C ALA A 14 -14.51 -12.15 9.96
N SER A 15 -13.53 -11.65 9.18
CA SER A 15 -13.80 -10.72 8.10
C SER A 15 -14.54 -11.39 6.95
N LYS A 16 -15.47 -10.64 6.35
CA LYS A 16 -16.32 -11.03 5.22
C LYS A 16 -15.92 -10.35 3.91
N GLY A 17 -15.02 -9.37 3.95
CA GLY A 17 -14.58 -8.66 2.76
C GLY A 17 -14.24 -7.20 3.03
N VAL A 18 -14.98 -6.30 2.36
CA VAL A 18 -14.75 -4.86 2.40
C VAL A 18 -15.71 -4.21 3.39
N TYR A 19 -15.19 -3.28 4.18
CA TYR A 19 -15.91 -2.50 5.16
C TYR A 19 -15.70 -1.00 4.93
N SER A 20 -16.48 -0.18 5.62
CA SER A 20 -16.21 1.23 5.81
C SER A 20 -16.36 1.62 7.27
N VAL A 21 -15.65 2.67 7.66
CA VAL A 21 -15.86 3.40 8.91
C VAL A 21 -16.01 4.87 8.60
N VAL A 22 -16.52 5.61 9.58
CA VAL A 22 -16.67 7.06 9.52
C VAL A 22 -15.74 7.71 10.52
N LEU A 23 -14.94 8.68 10.05
CA LEU A 23 -14.22 9.64 10.87
C LEU A 23 -15.05 10.91 11.05
N ASP A 24 -15.37 11.25 12.29
CA ASP A 24 -15.89 12.57 12.66
C ASP A 24 -14.71 13.45 13.09
N THR A 25 -14.31 14.39 12.24
CA THR A 25 -13.13 15.24 12.49
C THR A 25 -13.38 16.24 13.60
N ASP A 26 -14.64 16.60 13.87
CA ASP A 26 -14.98 17.60 14.89
C ASP A 26 -14.99 16.95 16.27
N LYS A 27 -15.39 15.67 16.34
CA LYS A 27 -15.33 14.85 17.56
C LYS A 27 -14.02 14.09 17.75
N GLU A 28 -13.14 14.10 16.75
CA GLU A 28 -11.86 13.37 16.73
C GLU A 28 -12.02 11.87 17.01
N MET A 29 -13.02 11.22 16.39
CA MET A 29 -13.34 9.81 16.65
C MET A 29 -13.79 9.05 15.40
N ILE A 30 -13.53 7.74 15.39
CA ILE A 30 -14.09 6.81 14.40
C ILE A 30 -15.31 6.08 14.95
N SER A 31 -16.26 5.79 14.06
CA SER A 31 -17.50 5.07 14.37
C SER A 31 -18.06 4.33 13.14
N ASN A 32 -19.15 3.58 13.35
CA ASN A 32 -19.97 2.98 12.29
C ASN A 32 -19.20 2.05 11.34
N LEU A 33 -18.74 0.90 11.85
CA LEU A 33 -18.24 -0.17 10.99
C LEU A 33 -19.40 -0.76 10.19
N GLU A 34 -19.37 -0.58 8.87
CA GLU A 34 -20.39 -1.09 7.95
C GLU A 34 -19.75 -2.01 6.91
N GLU A 35 -20.39 -3.14 6.64
CA GLU A 35 -20.00 -4.00 5.52
C GLU A 35 -20.35 -3.31 4.20
N VAL A 36 -19.38 -3.22 3.28
CA VAL A 36 -19.54 -2.59 1.95
C VAL A 36 -19.78 -3.67 0.90
N ALA A 37 -19.02 -4.76 0.94
CA ALA A 37 -19.15 -5.89 0.03
C ALA A 37 -18.58 -7.19 0.62
N PHE A 38 -19.22 -8.31 0.29
CA PHE A 38 -18.67 -9.64 0.52
C PHE A 38 -17.65 -9.96 -0.57
N VAL A 39 -16.39 -10.16 -0.18
CA VAL A 39 -15.28 -10.45 -1.10
C VAL A 39 -14.30 -11.37 -0.38
N ASN A 40 -13.82 -12.42 -1.04
CA ASN A 40 -12.82 -13.31 -0.47
C ASN A 40 -11.42 -12.70 -0.60
N GLY A 41 -10.75 -12.51 0.54
CA GLY A 41 -9.38 -12.02 0.64
C GLY A 41 -9.07 -10.68 -0.05
N PRO A 42 -9.88 -9.60 0.11
CA PRO A 42 -9.61 -8.29 -0.46
C PRO A 42 -8.50 -7.56 0.29
N THR A 43 -7.28 -8.08 0.29
CA THR A 43 -6.18 -7.55 1.13
C THR A 43 -5.70 -6.16 0.71
N TYR A 44 -6.11 -5.68 -0.46
CA TYR A 44 -5.88 -4.32 -0.95
C TYR A 44 -7.02 -3.87 -1.87
N LEU A 45 -7.32 -2.58 -1.89
CA LEU A 45 -8.34 -1.99 -2.75
C LEU A 45 -7.96 -0.58 -3.20
N THR A 46 -8.63 -0.11 -4.24
CA THR A 46 -8.56 1.25 -4.76
C THR A 46 -9.92 1.65 -5.35
N VAL A 47 -10.12 2.93 -5.62
CA VAL A 47 -11.32 3.49 -6.26
C VAL A 47 -10.91 4.42 -7.41
N ASP A 48 -11.79 4.63 -8.37
CA ASP A 48 -11.52 5.51 -9.51
C ASP A 48 -12.04 6.94 -9.35
N GLY A 49 -12.80 7.21 -8.28
CA GLY A 49 -13.47 8.50 -8.06
C GLY A 49 -14.74 8.71 -8.91
N ASN A 50 -15.13 7.74 -9.74
CA ASN A 50 -16.29 7.80 -10.63
C ASN A 50 -17.32 6.69 -10.35
N GLY A 51 -17.32 6.18 -9.11
CA GLY A 51 -18.29 5.18 -8.67
C GLY A 51 -17.86 3.74 -8.93
N HIS A 52 -16.56 3.46 -9.03
CA HIS A 52 -16.04 2.09 -9.10
C HIS A 52 -15.00 1.80 -8.02
N LEU A 53 -15.00 0.54 -7.58
CA LEU A 53 -14.05 -0.02 -6.63
C LEU A 53 -13.37 -1.23 -7.27
N TYR A 54 -12.04 -1.28 -7.14
CA TYR A 54 -11.24 -2.43 -7.55
C TYR A 54 -10.54 -3.02 -6.35
N THR A 55 -10.56 -4.34 -6.23
CA THR A 55 -9.89 -5.01 -5.12
C THR A 55 -9.26 -6.31 -5.59
N VAL A 56 -8.15 -6.66 -4.96
CA VAL A 56 -7.58 -8.00 -5.09
C VAL A 56 -8.59 -9.02 -4.57
N SER A 57 -8.63 -10.21 -5.13
CA SER A 57 -9.59 -11.23 -4.69
C SER A 57 -9.22 -12.61 -5.23
N ALA A 58 -9.90 -13.64 -4.71
CA ALA A 58 -9.80 -15.01 -5.19
C ALA A 58 -11.14 -15.74 -5.10
N ASP A 59 -11.28 -16.83 -5.84
CA ASP A 59 -12.48 -17.69 -5.82
C ASP A 59 -12.46 -18.78 -4.73
N GLY A 60 -11.36 -18.89 -3.99
CA GLY A 60 -11.15 -19.95 -2.99
C GLY A 60 -10.90 -21.35 -3.58
N GLN A 61 -10.77 -21.46 -4.89
CA GLN A 61 -10.58 -22.69 -5.66
C GLN A 61 -9.25 -22.69 -6.43
N GLY A 62 -8.34 -21.80 -6.06
CA GLY A 62 -7.00 -21.70 -6.64
C GLY A 62 -6.91 -20.76 -7.83
N ASN A 63 -7.89 -19.87 -8.04
CA ASN A 63 -7.77 -18.76 -8.98
C ASN A 63 -7.85 -17.42 -8.24
N GLY A 64 -6.96 -16.50 -8.61
CA GLY A 64 -6.81 -15.19 -7.99
C GLY A 64 -6.59 -14.09 -9.02
N GLY A 65 -6.94 -12.87 -8.64
CA GLY A 65 -6.79 -11.71 -9.51
C GLY A 65 -7.42 -10.45 -8.91
N THR A 66 -8.14 -9.73 -9.75
CA THR A 66 -8.80 -8.46 -9.40
C THR A 66 -10.29 -8.55 -9.71
N SER A 67 -11.11 -8.07 -8.78
CA SER A 67 -12.55 -7.88 -8.95
C SER A 67 -12.87 -6.40 -9.12
N ALA A 68 -13.84 -6.11 -9.98
CA ALA A 68 -14.38 -4.77 -10.19
C ALA A 68 -15.82 -4.68 -9.68
N PHE A 69 -16.16 -3.55 -9.09
CA PHE A 69 -17.48 -3.28 -8.52
C PHE A 69 -17.95 -1.88 -8.93
N THR A 70 -19.25 -1.73 -9.13
CA THR A 70 -19.89 -0.42 -8.94
C THR A 70 -19.88 -0.08 -7.46
N PHE A 71 -19.76 1.19 -7.10
CA PHE A 71 -19.70 1.67 -5.73
C PHE A 71 -20.47 2.98 -5.60
N ASP A 72 -21.51 2.99 -4.77
CA ASP A 72 -22.39 4.14 -4.57
C ASP A 72 -21.98 5.04 -3.37
N GLY A 73 -20.81 4.78 -2.78
CA GLY A 73 -20.35 5.41 -1.54
C GLY A 73 -20.76 4.67 -0.26
N SER A 74 -21.61 3.64 -0.34
CA SER A 74 -22.04 2.80 0.78
C SER A 74 -21.87 1.31 0.49
N LYS A 75 -22.37 0.84 -0.65
CA LYS A 75 -22.35 -0.56 -1.07
C LYS A 75 -21.63 -0.69 -2.39
N ALA A 76 -20.95 -1.83 -2.54
CA ALA A 76 -20.32 -2.19 -3.80
C ALA A 76 -20.98 -3.44 -4.39
N THR A 77 -21.34 -3.38 -5.68
CA THR A 77 -21.97 -4.49 -6.41
C THR A 77 -21.02 -4.99 -7.49
N LEU A 78 -20.74 -6.30 -7.47
CA LEU A 78 -19.78 -6.92 -8.38
C LEU A 78 -20.19 -6.72 -9.84
N LEU A 79 -19.24 -6.24 -10.64
CA LEU A 79 -19.34 -6.16 -12.10
C LEU A 79 -18.76 -7.43 -12.73
N ASN A 80 -17.46 -7.68 -12.50
CA ASN A 80 -16.80 -8.89 -12.96
C ASN A 80 -15.56 -9.24 -12.13
N ASN A 81 -15.06 -10.44 -12.38
CA ASN A 81 -13.80 -10.95 -11.85
C ASN A 81 -12.85 -11.22 -13.03
N VAL A 82 -11.60 -10.78 -12.93
CA VAL A 82 -10.55 -11.16 -13.89
C VAL A 82 -9.49 -11.96 -13.15
N PHE A 83 -9.71 -13.28 -13.11
CA PHE A 83 -8.86 -14.23 -12.40
C PHE A 83 -7.99 -15.04 -13.36
N ALA A 84 -6.89 -15.54 -12.82
CA ALA A 84 -6.08 -16.57 -13.45
C ALA A 84 -5.71 -17.64 -12.40
N PRO A 85 -5.30 -18.85 -12.83
CA PRO A 85 -4.79 -19.86 -11.91
C PRO A 85 -3.64 -19.32 -11.07
N GLY A 86 -3.62 -19.66 -9.79
CA GLY A 86 -2.62 -19.20 -8.83
C GLY A 86 -3.19 -18.32 -7.72
N ALA A 87 -2.29 -17.72 -6.95
CA ALA A 87 -2.67 -16.90 -5.80
C ALA A 87 -3.34 -15.57 -6.19
N SER A 88 -4.05 -14.95 -5.24
CA SER A 88 -4.56 -13.59 -5.40
C SER A 88 -3.43 -12.56 -5.56
N ASN A 89 -3.75 -11.45 -6.20
CA ASN A 89 -2.90 -10.26 -6.17
C ASN A 89 -2.76 -9.75 -4.71
N CYS A 90 -1.75 -8.92 -4.47
CA CYS A 90 -1.46 -8.33 -3.15
C CYS A 90 -1.57 -6.80 -3.12
N TYR A 91 -1.62 -6.15 -4.28
CA TYR A 91 -1.72 -4.71 -4.45
C TYR A 91 -2.56 -4.39 -5.69
N VAL A 92 -3.29 -3.27 -5.66
CA VAL A 92 -4.04 -2.75 -6.80
C VAL A 92 -4.02 -1.23 -6.80
N SER A 93 -3.85 -0.60 -7.96
CA SER A 93 -3.90 0.84 -8.16
C SER A 93 -4.63 1.20 -9.46
N PHE A 94 -5.13 2.44 -9.53
CA PHE A 94 -5.85 2.96 -10.69
C PHE A 94 -5.10 4.15 -11.31
N ASP A 95 -5.00 4.14 -12.64
CA ASP A 95 -4.51 5.23 -13.46
C ASP A 95 -5.67 5.83 -14.25
N SER A 96 -6.14 6.96 -13.75
CA SER A 96 -7.25 7.73 -14.33
C SER A 96 -6.92 8.34 -15.68
N LYS A 97 -5.63 8.56 -16.01
CA LYS A 97 -5.22 9.13 -17.28
C LYS A 97 -5.44 8.15 -18.42
N ARG A 98 -5.15 6.86 -18.20
CA ARG A 98 -5.26 5.80 -19.22
C ARG A 98 -6.49 4.90 -19.05
N GLY A 99 -7.21 5.00 -17.93
CA GLY A 99 -8.28 4.06 -17.60
C GLY A 99 -7.73 2.64 -17.40
N LEU A 100 -6.62 2.53 -16.68
CA LEU A 100 -5.93 1.27 -16.41
C LEU A 100 -5.92 0.96 -14.93
N VAL A 101 -5.96 -0.32 -14.60
CA VAL A 101 -5.74 -0.84 -13.25
C VAL A 101 -4.46 -1.67 -13.26
N TYR A 102 -3.56 -1.43 -12.32
CA TYR A 102 -2.34 -2.22 -12.16
C TYR A 102 -2.46 -3.07 -10.90
N SER A 103 -1.95 -4.29 -10.94
CA SER A 103 -1.86 -5.15 -9.77
C SER A 103 -0.53 -5.89 -9.69
N ALA A 104 -0.02 -6.07 -8.48
CA ALA A 104 1.13 -6.91 -8.22
C ALA A 104 0.68 -8.25 -7.61
N ASN A 105 1.27 -9.35 -8.06
CA ASN A 105 1.07 -10.68 -7.51
C ASN A 105 2.34 -11.17 -6.81
N TYR A 106 2.26 -11.27 -5.48
CA TYR A 106 3.39 -11.64 -4.65
C TYR A 106 3.85 -13.07 -4.90
N HIS A 107 2.93 -14.03 -5.01
CA HIS A 107 3.29 -15.45 -5.08
C HIS A 107 3.65 -15.92 -6.49
N GLU A 108 3.08 -15.28 -7.51
CA GLU A 108 3.38 -15.59 -8.92
C GLU A 108 4.56 -14.78 -9.48
N GLY A 109 5.01 -13.75 -8.74
CA GLY A 109 6.14 -12.90 -9.13
C GLY A 109 5.84 -12.09 -10.39
N GLU A 110 4.63 -11.57 -10.53
CA GLU A 110 4.18 -10.90 -11.74
C GLU A 110 3.37 -9.63 -11.48
N VAL A 111 3.30 -8.80 -12.51
CA VAL A 111 2.45 -7.61 -12.58
C VAL A 111 1.42 -7.82 -13.66
N ARG A 112 0.16 -7.49 -13.37
CA ARG A 112 -0.94 -7.54 -14.33
C ARG A 112 -1.47 -6.13 -14.57
N VAL A 113 -1.82 -5.85 -15.82
CA VAL A 113 -2.47 -4.61 -16.25
C VAL A 113 -3.84 -4.97 -16.75
N TYR A 114 -4.85 -4.24 -16.29
CA TYR A 114 -6.22 -4.36 -16.75
C TYR A 114 -6.68 -3.06 -17.38
N LYS A 115 -7.47 -3.16 -18.43
CA LYS A 115 -8.19 -2.05 -19.00
C LYS A 115 -9.55 -1.92 -18.35
N GLN A 116 -9.90 -0.71 -17.92
CA GLN A 116 -11.25 -0.36 -17.50
C GLN A 116 -12.15 -0.22 -18.74
N LEU A 117 -13.24 -0.98 -18.78
CA LEU A 117 -14.30 -0.86 -19.78
C LEU A 117 -15.26 0.28 -19.41
N ALA A 118 -16.15 0.64 -20.33
CA ALA A 118 -17.03 1.81 -20.16
C ALA A 118 -17.98 1.70 -18.94
N ASP A 119 -18.30 0.49 -18.50
CA ASP A 119 -19.14 0.22 -17.31
C ASP A 119 -18.33 0.04 -16.02
N GLY A 120 -17.01 0.25 -16.06
CA GLY A 120 -16.10 0.03 -14.96
C GLY A 120 -15.63 -1.42 -14.77
N SER A 121 -16.12 -2.38 -15.56
CA SER A 121 -15.60 -3.75 -15.55
C SER A 121 -14.17 -3.81 -16.10
N LEU A 122 -13.46 -4.90 -15.82
CA LEU A 122 -12.05 -5.04 -16.21
C LEU A 122 -11.84 -6.10 -17.30
N GLU A 123 -10.86 -5.85 -18.16
CA GLU A 123 -10.30 -6.82 -19.10
C GLU A 123 -8.77 -6.89 -18.93
N LEU A 124 -8.18 -8.08 -18.91
CA LEU A 124 -6.73 -8.23 -18.84
C LEU A 124 -6.08 -7.68 -20.12
N ALA A 125 -5.16 -6.74 -19.95
CA ALA A 125 -4.42 -6.10 -21.05
C ALA A 125 -3.00 -6.65 -21.20
N ASP A 126 -2.32 -6.89 -20.08
CA ASP A 126 -0.94 -7.42 -20.08
C ASP A 126 -0.61 -8.15 -18.77
N THR A 127 0.35 -9.06 -18.86
CA THR A 127 1.00 -9.69 -17.71
C THR A 127 2.51 -9.71 -17.95
N VAL A 128 3.27 -9.18 -16.99
CA VAL A 128 4.74 -9.25 -16.98
C VAL A 128 5.16 -10.10 -15.79
N LYS A 129 5.76 -11.25 -16.08
CA LYS A 129 6.38 -12.10 -15.08
C LYS A 129 7.82 -11.67 -14.87
N HIS A 130 8.21 -11.44 -13.62
CA HIS A 130 9.60 -11.26 -13.26
C HIS A 130 10.26 -12.63 -13.21
N GLU A 131 11.53 -12.69 -13.62
CA GLU A 131 12.32 -13.92 -13.63
C GLU A 131 13.64 -13.70 -12.90
N ASN A 132 14.32 -14.79 -12.56
CA ASN A 132 15.75 -14.84 -12.24
C ASN A 132 16.24 -13.91 -11.11
N HIS A 133 15.96 -14.27 -9.85
CA HIS A 133 16.87 -13.99 -8.73
C HIS A 133 16.44 -14.79 -7.50
N HIS A 134 17.41 -15.07 -6.63
CA HIS A 134 17.16 -15.45 -5.24
C HIS A 134 17.90 -14.45 -4.37
N GLY A 135 17.17 -13.68 -3.58
CA GLY A 135 17.77 -12.86 -2.54
C GLY A 135 18.31 -13.73 -1.39
N PRO A 136 19.14 -13.16 -0.49
CA PRO A 136 19.80 -13.92 0.57
C PRO A 136 18.86 -14.36 1.71
N LYS A 137 17.63 -13.83 1.78
CA LYS A 137 16.70 -14.10 2.89
C LYS A 137 15.80 -15.33 2.61
N PRO A 138 15.34 -16.05 3.65
CA PRO A 138 14.46 -17.21 3.50
C PRO A 138 13.17 -16.94 2.71
N GLU A 139 12.66 -15.72 2.76
CA GLU A 139 11.48 -15.25 2.02
C GLU A 139 11.77 -15.14 0.51
N GLN A 140 13.00 -14.82 0.12
CA GLN A 140 13.40 -14.44 -1.25
C GLN A 140 13.73 -15.66 -2.12
N LYS A 141 12.81 -16.62 -2.19
CA LYS A 141 12.96 -17.85 -3.00
C LYS A 141 12.69 -17.65 -4.50
N GLY A 142 12.44 -16.43 -4.92
CA GLY A 142 12.14 -16.03 -6.28
C GLY A 142 11.59 -14.61 -6.29
N PRO A 143 11.16 -14.09 -7.45
CA PRO A 143 10.49 -12.81 -7.56
C PRO A 143 9.19 -12.74 -6.75
N LEU A 144 8.97 -11.62 -6.06
CA LEU A 144 7.81 -11.38 -5.20
C LEU A 144 7.32 -9.95 -5.40
N CYS A 145 6.64 -9.69 -6.52
CA CYS A 145 6.08 -8.39 -6.86
C CYS A 145 5.05 -7.96 -5.80
N HIS A 146 5.30 -6.83 -5.12
CA HIS A 146 4.47 -6.38 -4.00
C HIS A 146 3.75 -5.04 -4.28
N TYR A 147 4.18 -4.28 -5.28
CA TYR A 147 3.66 -2.95 -5.54
C TYR A 147 3.69 -2.63 -7.03
N ALA A 148 2.73 -1.84 -7.51
CA ALA A 148 2.67 -1.31 -8.87
C ALA A 148 1.92 0.02 -8.87
N LEU A 149 2.61 1.14 -9.06
CA LEU A 149 2.01 2.48 -9.14
C LEU A 149 2.69 3.33 -10.21
N ILE A 150 1.90 4.20 -10.84
CA ILE A 150 2.43 5.19 -11.78
C ILE A 150 3.30 6.22 -11.08
N THR A 151 4.42 6.54 -11.72
CA THR A 151 5.38 7.56 -11.30
C THR A 151 4.91 8.96 -11.73
N PRO A 152 5.50 10.03 -11.16
CA PRO A 152 5.12 11.42 -11.50
C PRO A 152 5.26 11.79 -12.99
N ASP A 153 6.09 11.05 -13.72
CA ASP A 153 6.41 11.19 -15.14
C ASP A 153 5.93 9.97 -15.98
N ASP A 154 4.86 9.31 -15.54
CA ASP A 154 4.08 8.35 -16.34
C ASP A 154 4.71 6.97 -16.62
N TYR A 155 5.77 6.59 -15.91
CA TYR A 155 6.23 5.20 -15.86
C TYR A 155 5.44 4.39 -14.83
N LEU A 156 5.45 3.06 -14.92
CA LEU A 156 4.98 2.18 -13.84
C LEU A 156 6.18 1.72 -13.01
N ALA A 157 6.21 2.06 -11.72
CA ALA A 157 7.20 1.54 -10.78
C ALA A 157 6.66 0.29 -10.06
N VAL A 158 7.46 -0.77 -10.06
CA VAL A 158 7.12 -2.07 -9.50
C VAL A 158 8.15 -2.48 -8.47
N CYS A 159 7.76 -2.61 -7.20
CA CYS A 159 8.64 -3.15 -6.17
C CYS A 159 8.57 -4.68 -6.18
N ASP A 160 9.74 -5.30 -6.22
CA ASP A 160 9.92 -6.73 -6.14
C ASP A 160 10.74 -7.07 -4.90
N LEU A 161 10.04 -7.60 -3.90
CA LEU A 161 10.63 -7.96 -2.61
C LEU A 161 11.64 -9.10 -2.75
N GLY A 162 11.37 -10.03 -3.66
CA GLY A 162 12.20 -11.20 -3.92
C GLY A 162 13.53 -10.86 -4.57
N ASN A 163 13.51 -9.82 -5.42
CA ASN A 163 14.66 -9.39 -6.22
C ASN A 163 15.47 -8.23 -5.62
N ASP A 164 15.08 -7.70 -4.45
CA ASP A 164 15.66 -6.46 -3.89
C ASP A 164 15.69 -5.33 -4.92
N SER A 165 14.60 -5.20 -5.70
CA SER A 165 14.59 -4.28 -6.85
C SER A 165 13.31 -3.46 -6.98
N VAL A 166 13.46 -2.29 -7.60
CA VAL A 166 12.37 -1.52 -8.20
C VAL A 166 12.55 -1.52 -9.72
N PHE A 167 11.58 -2.10 -10.43
CA PHE A 167 11.55 -2.11 -11.89
C PHE A 167 10.68 -0.96 -12.40
N THR A 168 11.06 -0.34 -13.51
CA THR A 168 10.24 0.66 -14.19
C THR A 168 9.88 0.24 -15.60
N TYR A 169 8.64 0.54 -15.98
CA TYR A 169 8.08 0.20 -17.28
C TYR A 169 7.43 1.41 -17.92
N LYS A 170 7.58 1.55 -19.24
CA LYS A 170 6.68 2.40 -20.03
C LYS A 170 5.34 1.70 -20.16
N VAL A 171 4.26 2.47 -20.02
CA VAL A 171 2.89 2.00 -20.21
C VAL A 171 2.31 2.59 -21.48
N SER A 172 1.93 1.74 -22.43
CA SER A 172 1.19 2.18 -23.61
C SER A 172 -0.29 2.44 -23.30
N GLU A 173 -0.98 3.18 -24.15
CA GLU A 173 -2.45 3.40 -24.07
C GLU A 173 -3.27 2.09 -24.08
N LYS A 174 -2.68 1.00 -24.61
CA LYS A 174 -3.32 -0.33 -24.62
C LYS A 174 -2.96 -1.17 -23.39
N GLY A 175 -2.24 -0.62 -22.42
CA GLY A 175 -1.82 -1.32 -21.21
C GLY A 175 -0.60 -2.23 -21.36
N LYS A 176 0.05 -2.27 -22.54
CA LYS A 176 1.31 -3.03 -22.72
C LYS A 176 2.45 -2.38 -21.93
N LEU A 177 3.16 -3.17 -21.14
CA LEU A 177 4.35 -2.77 -20.39
C LEU A 177 5.63 -3.04 -21.20
N THR A 178 6.57 -2.10 -21.16
CA THR A 178 7.90 -2.24 -21.76
C THR A 178 8.96 -1.84 -20.73
N PHE A 179 9.88 -2.75 -20.41
CA PHE A 179 10.94 -2.53 -19.42
C PHE A 179 11.80 -1.30 -19.77
N VAL A 180 12.18 -0.53 -18.76
CA VAL A 180 12.99 0.69 -18.88
C VAL A 180 14.25 0.58 -18.03
N ALA A 181 14.09 0.49 -16.72
CA ALA A 181 15.20 0.47 -15.79
C ALA A 181 14.92 -0.44 -14.59
N GLN A 182 15.98 -0.76 -13.87
CA GLN A 182 15.96 -1.51 -12.63
C GLN A 182 16.89 -0.80 -11.63
N TYR A 183 16.32 -0.37 -10.51
CA TYR A 183 17.08 -0.02 -9.33
C TYR A 183 17.25 -1.26 -8.46
N LYS A 184 18.44 -1.44 -7.86
CA LYS A 184 18.77 -2.57 -6.99
C LYS A 184 19.16 -2.03 -5.62
N SER A 185 18.38 -2.37 -4.59
CA SER A 185 18.75 -2.14 -3.20
C SER A 185 19.85 -3.11 -2.76
N ALA A 186 20.36 -2.92 -1.55
CA ALA A 186 21.30 -3.88 -0.96
C ALA A 186 20.66 -5.27 -0.82
N PRO A 187 21.41 -6.38 -0.98
CA PRO A 187 20.86 -7.73 -0.84
C PRO A 187 20.16 -7.96 0.52
N GLY A 188 18.94 -8.47 0.48
CA GLY A 188 18.10 -8.74 1.65
C GLY A 188 17.29 -7.56 2.18
N SER A 189 17.13 -6.49 1.39
CA SER A 189 16.31 -5.32 1.73
C SER A 189 14.81 -5.62 1.63
N GLY A 190 14.39 -6.32 0.58
CA GLY A 190 13.00 -6.67 0.31
C GLY A 190 12.12 -5.47 0.00
N ASN A 191 12.26 -4.88 -1.19
CA ASN A 191 11.50 -3.68 -1.58
C ASN A 191 9.99 -3.94 -1.62
N ARG A 192 9.22 -3.15 -0.86
CA ARG A 192 7.81 -3.40 -0.63
C ARG A 192 6.90 -2.37 -1.28
N HIS A 193 6.85 -1.16 -0.76
CA HIS A 193 6.03 -0.03 -1.23
C HIS A 193 6.93 1.22 -1.36
N LEU A 194 6.50 2.21 -2.14
CA LEU A 194 7.17 3.51 -2.20
C LEU A 194 6.17 4.67 -2.23
N GLU A 195 6.65 5.86 -1.89
CA GLU A 195 5.91 7.13 -2.03
C GLU A 195 6.82 8.15 -2.74
N PHE A 196 6.23 9.04 -3.55
CA PHE A 196 6.97 10.11 -4.24
C PHE A 196 6.73 11.46 -3.56
N SER A 197 7.76 12.31 -3.55
CA SER A 197 7.60 13.73 -3.20
C SER A 197 6.68 14.43 -4.19
N SER A 198 5.99 15.48 -3.74
CA SER A 198 5.04 16.21 -4.62
C SER A 198 5.67 16.91 -5.81
N ASP A 199 6.98 17.20 -5.78
CA ASP A 199 7.75 17.69 -6.93
C ASP A 199 8.23 16.58 -7.88
N GLY A 200 7.99 15.33 -7.49
CA GLY A 200 8.31 14.12 -8.24
C GLY A 200 9.79 13.79 -8.36
N LYS A 201 10.68 14.42 -7.57
CA LYS A 201 12.14 14.22 -7.69
C LYS A 201 12.74 13.27 -6.68
N THR A 202 11.98 12.91 -5.64
CA THR A 202 12.43 12.01 -4.59
C THR A 202 11.41 10.89 -4.41
N ALA A 203 11.90 9.68 -4.21
CA ALA A 203 11.09 8.54 -3.80
C ALA A 203 11.58 8.02 -2.45
N TYR A 204 10.63 7.62 -1.60
CA TYR A 204 10.90 6.98 -0.31
C TYR A 204 10.46 5.52 -0.42
N LEU A 205 11.42 4.61 -0.36
CA LEU A 205 11.21 3.18 -0.58
C LEU A 205 11.25 2.43 0.74
N ALA A 206 10.15 1.74 1.05
CA ALA A 206 10.04 0.87 2.20
C ALA A 206 10.67 -0.51 1.90
N CYS A 207 11.63 -0.91 2.74
CA CYS A 207 12.34 -2.19 2.64
C CYS A 207 11.90 -3.10 3.79
N GLU A 208 11.13 -4.14 3.46
CA GLU A 208 10.47 -5.04 4.40
C GLU A 208 11.44 -5.83 5.26
N LEU A 209 12.42 -6.48 4.63
CA LEU A 209 13.17 -7.59 5.22
C LEU A 209 14.37 -7.15 6.06
N ASP A 210 14.82 -5.90 5.90
CA ASP A 210 15.88 -5.30 6.70
C ASP A 210 15.40 -4.12 7.57
N SER A 211 14.08 -3.90 7.61
CA SER A 211 13.45 -2.88 8.47
C SER A 211 13.95 -1.46 8.21
N SER A 212 14.04 -1.06 6.94
CA SER A 212 14.59 0.24 6.57
C SER A 212 13.74 1.03 5.58
N VAL A 213 14.08 2.32 5.45
CA VAL A 213 13.64 3.19 4.35
C VAL A 213 14.86 3.64 3.57
N GLU A 214 14.76 3.58 2.25
CA GLU A 214 15.71 4.20 1.33
C GLU A 214 15.13 5.51 0.77
N VAL A 215 15.91 6.58 0.82
CA VAL A 215 15.63 7.86 0.14
C VAL A 215 16.35 7.82 -1.20
N LEU A 216 15.61 8.02 -2.28
CA LEU A 216 16.10 7.88 -3.64
C LEU A 216 15.87 9.18 -4.41
N ASN A 217 16.87 9.66 -5.14
CA ASN A 217 16.63 10.60 -6.23
C ASN A 217 15.86 9.87 -7.34
N TYR A 218 14.94 10.58 -8.00
CA TYR A 218 14.14 10.05 -9.10
C TYR A 218 14.20 10.96 -10.33
N TYR A 219 14.40 10.35 -11.51
CA TYR A 219 14.32 11.02 -12.80
C TYR A 219 14.09 10.01 -13.92
N ASP A 220 13.13 10.24 -14.82
CA ASP A 220 12.93 9.50 -16.07
C ASP A 220 12.90 7.96 -15.87
N GLY A 221 12.10 7.50 -14.90
CA GLY A 221 12.00 6.07 -14.58
C GLY A 221 13.22 5.48 -13.86
N GLN A 222 14.20 6.27 -13.43
CA GLN A 222 15.42 5.81 -12.76
C GLN A 222 15.47 6.28 -11.31
N PHE A 223 16.11 5.48 -10.46
CA PHE A 223 16.31 5.77 -9.05
C PHE A 223 17.79 5.70 -8.67
N GLU A 224 18.21 6.57 -7.75
CA GLU A 224 19.56 6.56 -7.19
C GLU A 224 19.52 6.75 -5.66
N LEU A 225 20.22 5.88 -4.93
CA LEU A 225 20.23 5.91 -3.47
C LEU A 225 20.94 7.16 -2.92
N VAL A 226 20.27 7.84 -1.99
CA VAL A 226 20.80 9.00 -1.25
C VAL A 226 21.03 8.66 0.21
N GLN A 227 20.06 8.02 0.85
CA GLN A 227 20.12 7.66 2.26
C GLN A 227 19.43 6.32 2.49
N LYS A 228 19.92 5.58 3.48
CA LYS A 228 19.22 4.45 4.09
C LYS A 228 19.10 4.69 5.59
N ILE A 229 17.94 4.40 6.18
CA ILE A 229 17.69 4.63 7.62
C ILE A 229 16.80 3.54 8.22
N SER A 230 17.07 3.13 9.47
CA SER A 230 16.28 2.13 10.19
C SER A 230 14.90 2.66 10.58
N THR A 231 13.92 1.76 10.63
CA THR A 231 12.53 1.98 11.07
C THR A 231 12.23 1.47 12.48
N ILE A 232 13.21 0.82 13.11
CA ILE A 232 13.10 0.25 14.45
C ILE A 232 14.28 0.70 15.32
N PRO A 233 14.13 0.67 16.66
CA PRO A 233 15.24 0.90 17.57
C PRO A 233 16.38 -0.11 17.35
N GLU A 234 17.62 0.32 17.55
CA GLU A 234 18.82 -0.50 17.30
C GLU A 234 18.85 -1.76 18.19
N GLU A 235 18.30 -1.67 19.40
CA GLU A 235 18.21 -2.77 20.36
C GLU A 235 17.14 -3.81 20.01
N PHE A 236 16.24 -3.54 19.06
CA PHE A 236 15.18 -4.47 18.68
C PHE A 236 15.71 -5.54 17.72
N THR A 237 15.83 -6.77 18.22
CA THR A 237 16.43 -7.91 17.50
C THR A 237 15.46 -9.03 17.16
N SER A 238 14.18 -8.86 17.52
CA SER A 238 13.12 -9.82 17.16
C SER A 238 12.64 -9.60 15.73
N TYR A 239 11.74 -10.47 15.25
CA TYR A 239 11.14 -10.32 13.93
C TYR A 239 10.52 -8.94 13.75
N ASN A 240 10.84 -8.30 12.61
CA ASN A 240 10.17 -7.12 12.13
C ASN A 240 10.06 -7.15 10.61
N GLY A 241 8.94 -6.63 10.09
CA GLY A 241 8.76 -6.40 8.67
C GLY A 241 8.08 -5.07 8.41
N VAL A 242 8.75 -4.16 7.72
CA VAL A 242 8.14 -2.89 7.29
C VAL A 242 6.93 -3.18 6.40
N ALA A 243 5.87 -2.37 6.52
CA ALA A 243 4.67 -2.51 5.71
C ALA A 243 4.35 -1.25 4.91
N ALA A 244 3.47 -0.38 5.42
CA ALA A 244 3.02 0.79 4.70
C ALA A 244 3.99 1.97 4.94
N ILE A 245 4.02 2.88 3.96
CA ILE A 245 4.77 4.12 3.98
C ILE A 245 3.82 5.20 3.47
N ARG A 246 3.78 6.36 4.14
CA ARG A 246 2.92 7.49 3.77
C ARG A 246 3.68 8.79 3.92
N LEU A 247 3.60 9.63 2.89
CA LEU A 247 4.17 10.97 2.85
C LEU A 247 3.06 12.01 3.05
N THR A 248 3.35 13.05 3.82
CA THR A 248 2.46 14.21 3.95
C THR A 248 2.50 15.09 2.71
N SER A 249 1.38 15.69 2.36
CA SER A 249 1.20 16.54 1.17
C SER A 249 2.15 17.74 1.11
N ASP A 250 2.63 18.23 2.25
CA ASP A 250 3.61 19.31 2.35
C ASP A 250 5.09 18.83 2.29
N ASN A 251 5.31 17.53 2.08
CA ASN A 251 6.61 16.85 2.07
C ASN A 251 7.44 17.04 3.35
N LYS A 252 6.84 17.34 4.51
CA LYS A 252 7.61 17.56 5.74
C LYS A 252 7.81 16.31 6.58
N PHE A 253 6.90 15.35 6.49
CA PHE A 253 6.92 14.15 7.33
C PHE A 253 6.61 12.88 6.55
N LEU A 254 7.34 11.82 6.92
CA LEU A 254 7.16 10.46 6.43
C LEU A 254 6.81 9.54 7.60
N TYR A 255 5.84 8.66 7.38
CA TYR A 255 5.39 7.67 8.35
C TYR A 255 5.59 6.28 7.77
N VAL A 256 6.05 5.32 8.60
CA VAL A 256 6.28 3.94 8.17
C VAL A 256 5.82 2.96 9.22
N SER A 257 5.03 1.95 8.85
CA SER A 257 4.56 0.93 9.78
C SER A 257 5.47 -0.29 9.85
N ASN A 258 5.57 -0.86 11.04
CA ASN A 258 6.41 -1.99 11.38
C ASN A 258 5.58 -3.13 11.96
N ARG A 259 5.60 -4.30 11.33
CA ARG A 259 4.92 -5.52 11.82
C ARG A 259 5.89 -6.33 12.65
N GLY A 260 5.52 -6.67 13.88
CA GLY A 260 6.38 -7.35 14.85
C GLY A 260 6.90 -6.38 15.91
N HIS A 261 7.48 -5.24 15.53
CA HIS A 261 7.64 -4.13 16.47
C HIS A 261 6.30 -3.41 16.75
N ASP A 262 5.32 -3.56 15.87
CA ASP A 262 3.94 -3.08 16.01
C ASP A 262 3.85 -1.56 16.28
N SER A 263 4.54 -0.79 15.43
CA SER A 263 4.71 0.66 15.59
C SER A 263 4.61 1.44 14.28
N ILE A 264 4.47 2.76 14.40
CA ILE A 264 4.75 3.72 13.32
C ILE A 264 6.07 4.43 13.66
N ALA A 265 7.04 4.36 12.75
CA ALA A 265 8.21 5.23 12.75
C ALA A 265 7.87 6.55 12.05
N ILE A 266 8.29 7.67 12.64
CA ILE A 266 7.98 9.02 12.20
C ILE A 266 9.29 9.73 11.86
N TYR A 267 9.39 10.29 10.66
CA TYR A 267 10.55 11.05 10.22
C TYR A 267 10.16 12.47 9.84
N SER A 268 11.02 13.43 10.18
CA SER A 268 11.05 14.73 9.51
C SER A 268 11.90 14.65 8.25
N ILE A 269 11.53 15.46 7.27
CA ILE A 269 12.20 15.53 5.98
C ILE A 269 12.89 16.88 5.86
N THR A 270 14.19 16.85 5.61
CA THR A 270 15.04 18.04 5.46
C THR A 270 15.86 17.95 4.17
N GLU A 271 16.66 18.98 3.89
CA GLU A 271 17.56 19.01 2.72
C GLU A 271 16.82 18.77 1.39
N GLU A 272 15.71 19.50 1.19
CA GLU A 272 14.89 19.41 -0.04
C GLU A 272 14.41 17.98 -0.34
N GLY A 273 14.01 17.23 0.69
CA GLY A 273 13.50 15.86 0.52
C GLY A 273 14.53 14.76 0.75
N LYS A 274 15.83 15.11 0.73
CA LYS A 274 16.93 14.13 0.62
C LYS A 274 17.37 13.53 1.95
N LYS A 275 16.93 14.10 3.08
CA LYS A 275 17.33 13.64 4.40
C LYS A 275 16.13 13.36 5.29
N LEU A 276 16.01 12.12 5.74
CA LEU A 276 15.12 11.68 6.81
C LEU A 276 15.84 11.76 8.16
N ASN A 277 15.19 12.38 9.15
CA ASN A 277 15.61 12.37 10.54
C ASN A 277 14.51 11.72 11.38
N LEU A 278 14.82 10.60 12.06
CA LEU A 278 13.89 9.90 12.92
C LEU A 278 13.48 10.81 14.09
N LEU A 279 12.18 11.01 14.26
CA LEU A 279 11.60 11.84 15.32
C LEU A 279 11.06 11.00 16.48
N ASP A 280 10.37 9.91 16.16
CA ASP A 280 9.70 9.07 17.15
C ASP A 280 9.38 7.68 16.56
N ILE A 281 9.14 6.72 17.44
CA ILE A 281 8.60 5.40 17.11
C ILE A 281 7.50 5.09 18.13
N ILE A 282 6.25 5.18 17.70
CA ILE A 282 5.09 5.02 18.59
C ILE A 282 4.39 3.68 18.37
N LYS A 283 4.00 3.01 19.45
CA LYS A 283 3.21 1.77 19.39
C LYS A 283 1.83 2.04 18.81
N THR A 284 1.33 1.09 18.04
CA THR A 284 0.07 1.21 17.30
C THR A 284 -1.15 0.70 18.08
N GLU A 285 -0.94 0.19 19.29
CA GLU A 285 -2.00 -0.36 20.16
C GLU A 285 -2.76 -1.53 19.50
N GLY A 286 -2.03 -2.34 18.75
CA GLY A 286 -2.49 -3.56 18.10
C GLY A 286 -1.28 -4.36 17.60
N GLN A 287 -1.54 -5.39 16.80
CA GLN A 287 -0.54 -6.31 16.27
C GLN A 287 -0.60 -6.36 14.74
N ILE A 288 0.58 -6.33 14.11
CA ILE A 288 0.76 -6.38 12.67
C ILE A 288 0.01 -5.20 11.98
N PRO A 289 0.44 -3.94 12.20
CA PRO A 289 -0.11 -2.75 11.53
C PRO A 289 0.27 -2.75 10.04
N ARG A 290 -0.45 -3.55 9.25
CA ARG A 290 -0.07 -3.85 7.86
C ARG A 290 -0.36 -2.70 6.90
N ASP A 291 -1.33 -1.86 7.22
CA ASP A 291 -1.56 -0.60 6.51
C ASP A 291 -2.12 0.47 7.45
N PHE A 292 -1.88 1.71 7.06
CA PHE A 292 -2.43 2.90 7.69
C PHE A 292 -2.53 4.00 6.64
N ASN A 293 -3.30 5.04 6.94
CA ASN A 293 -3.38 6.19 6.06
C ASN A 293 -3.51 7.51 6.82
N LEU A 294 -3.11 8.59 6.15
CA LEU A 294 -3.40 9.96 6.56
C LEU A 294 -4.85 10.27 6.18
N VAL A 295 -5.64 10.70 7.15
CA VAL A 295 -7.08 10.93 7.01
C VAL A 295 -7.48 12.26 7.67
N GLY A 296 -8.65 12.77 7.34
CA GLY A 296 -9.16 14.06 7.80
C GLY A 296 -8.24 15.20 7.38
N ASP A 297 -7.94 15.31 6.09
CA ASP A 297 -6.97 16.29 5.55
C ASP A 297 -5.60 16.23 6.26
N GLU A 298 -5.12 15.01 6.50
CA GLU A 298 -3.85 14.73 7.19
C GLU A 298 -3.79 15.21 8.66
N ASN A 299 -4.94 15.52 9.28
CA ASN A 299 -5.04 15.82 10.71
C ASN A 299 -4.94 14.56 11.57
N PHE A 300 -5.16 13.38 10.98
CA PHE A 300 -5.21 12.11 11.71
C PHE A 300 -4.48 11.01 10.96
N ILE A 301 -4.11 9.97 11.70
CA ILE A 301 -3.66 8.69 11.15
C ILE A 301 -4.56 7.58 11.68
N LEU A 302 -5.12 6.81 10.75
CA LEU A 302 -5.89 5.60 11.05
C LEU A 302 -5.06 4.37 10.70
N VAL A 303 -4.83 3.51 11.68
CA VAL A 303 -4.05 2.27 11.55
C VAL A 303 -4.98 1.07 11.62
N GLY A 304 -4.84 0.14 10.68
CA GLY A 304 -5.51 -1.16 10.69
C GLY A 304 -4.57 -2.29 11.11
N HIS A 305 -5.04 -3.17 11.98
CA HIS A 305 -4.26 -4.29 12.51
C HIS A 305 -4.76 -5.62 11.99
N GLN A 306 -3.84 -6.40 11.42
CA GLN A 306 -4.17 -7.67 10.79
C GLN A 306 -4.53 -8.74 11.82
N ASP A 307 -3.74 -8.87 12.90
CA ASP A 307 -3.81 -10.08 13.74
C ASP A 307 -4.67 -9.89 15.00
N SER A 308 -4.92 -8.63 15.37
CA SER A 308 -5.63 -8.22 16.61
C SER A 308 -7.04 -7.66 16.38
N ASP A 309 -7.49 -7.58 15.12
CA ASP A 309 -8.86 -7.19 14.75
C ASP A 309 -9.32 -5.82 15.28
N ASN A 310 -8.42 -4.83 15.28
CA ASN A 310 -8.73 -3.48 15.71
C ASN A 310 -8.16 -2.38 14.83
N LEU A 311 -8.79 -1.21 14.91
CA LEU A 311 -8.29 0.07 14.43
C LEU A 311 -7.77 0.92 15.60
N THR A 312 -6.80 1.76 15.28
CA THR A 312 -6.29 2.81 16.18
C THR A 312 -6.24 4.14 15.44
N LEU A 313 -6.78 5.19 16.09
CA LEU A 313 -6.79 6.56 15.58
C LEU A 313 -5.82 7.43 16.39
N PHE A 314 -4.95 8.13 15.66
CA PHE A 314 -4.05 9.13 16.22
C PHE A 314 -4.38 10.51 15.65
N LYS A 315 -4.27 11.55 16.49
CA LYS A 315 -4.15 12.93 16.04
C LYS A 315 -2.72 13.20 15.62
N ARG A 316 -2.53 13.79 14.44
CA ARG A 316 -1.25 14.27 13.95
C ARG A 316 -1.08 15.74 14.30
N ASP A 317 0.08 16.10 14.82
CA ASP A 317 0.50 17.48 14.96
C ASP A 317 1.16 17.94 13.64
N PHE A 318 0.64 19.01 13.01
CA PHE A 318 1.13 19.46 11.69
C PHE A 318 2.54 20.03 11.72
N GLU A 319 2.93 20.64 12.83
CA GLU A 319 4.21 21.35 12.93
C GLU A 319 5.34 20.40 13.31
N THR A 320 5.05 19.39 14.12
CA THR A 320 6.04 18.46 14.65
C THR A 320 5.96 17.07 14.04
N GLY A 321 4.88 16.74 13.34
CA GLY A 321 4.61 15.41 12.77
C GLY A 321 4.30 14.33 13.80
N LYS A 322 4.36 14.63 15.10
CA LYS A 322 4.15 13.65 16.17
C LYS A 322 2.69 13.21 16.26
N LEU A 323 2.49 12.03 16.84
CA LEU A 323 1.18 11.40 16.97
C LEU A 323 0.72 11.35 18.43
N LYS A 324 -0.54 11.69 18.66
CA LYS A 324 -1.23 11.54 19.94
C LYS A 324 -2.36 10.54 19.79
N LEU A 325 -2.37 9.49 20.61
CA LEU A 325 -3.45 8.52 20.62
C LEU A 325 -4.79 9.18 20.98
N LEU A 326 -5.83 8.93 20.18
CA LEU A 326 -7.20 9.38 20.43
C LEU A 326 -8.12 8.20 20.78
N GLN A 327 -8.05 7.14 19.99
CA GLN A 327 -8.93 5.99 20.12
C GLN A 327 -8.17 4.72 19.75
N LYS A 328 -8.40 3.64 20.51
CA LYS A 328 -7.85 2.30 20.25
C LYS A 328 -8.93 1.24 20.47
N ASN A 329 -8.64 0.01 20.05
CA ASN A 329 -9.52 -1.15 20.20
C ASN A 329 -10.89 -0.98 19.53
N PHE A 330 -11.02 -0.10 18.53
CA PHE A 330 -12.22 -0.07 17.71
C PHE A 330 -12.22 -1.33 16.84
N TYR A 331 -13.22 -2.19 17.01
CA TYR A 331 -13.23 -3.49 16.33
C TYR A 331 -13.29 -3.33 14.81
N ALA A 332 -12.39 -4.00 14.09
CA ALA A 332 -12.45 -4.21 12.65
C ALA A 332 -11.61 -5.45 12.28
N PRO A 333 -12.21 -6.49 11.68
CA PRO A 333 -11.53 -7.78 11.56
C PRO A 333 -10.50 -7.82 10.44
N GLU A 334 -9.30 -8.32 10.76
CA GLU A 334 -8.26 -8.70 9.79
C GLU A 334 -7.80 -7.61 8.82
N ILE A 335 -7.81 -6.34 9.23
CA ILE A 335 -7.56 -5.19 8.33
C ILE A 335 -6.10 -5.15 7.85
N THR A 336 -5.94 -5.08 6.53
CA THR A 336 -4.65 -4.95 5.84
C THR A 336 -4.59 -3.82 4.82
N CYS A 337 -5.69 -3.08 4.63
CA CYS A 337 -5.76 -1.91 3.76
C CYS A 337 -6.66 -0.83 4.40
N VAL A 338 -6.19 0.41 4.41
CA VAL A 338 -6.92 1.59 4.88
C VAL A 338 -6.92 2.64 3.76
N LEU A 339 -8.09 2.91 3.18
CA LEU A 339 -8.24 3.82 2.04
C LEU A 339 -9.24 4.94 2.36
N PRO A 340 -8.78 6.20 2.57
CA PRO A 340 -9.70 7.34 2.58
C PRO A 340 -10.29 7.53 1.18
N ILE A 341 -11.60 7.78 1.11
CA ILE A 341 -12.27 8.15 -0.15
C ILE A 341 -12.49 9.66 -0.16
N LYS A 342 -11.97 10.32 -1.20
CA LYS A 342 -12.14 11.76 -1.41
C LYS A 342 -13.25 12.04 -2.41
#